data_AF-A0A382JTJ0-F1
#
_entry.id   AF-A0A382JTJ0-F1
#
_cell.length_a   1.000
_cell.length_b   1.000
_cell.length_c   1.000
_cell.angle_alpha   90.00
_cell.angle_beta   90.00
_cell.angle_gamma   90.00
#
_symmetry.space_group_name_H-M   'P 1'
#
loop_
_entity.id
_entity.type
_entity.pdbx_description
1 polymer ?
#
loop_
_entity_poly.entity_id
_entity_poly.type
_entity_poly.pdbx_seq_one_letter_code
_entity_poly.pdbx_strand_id
1 'polypeptide(L)'
;VKEKSRILKKANDDPSRAVAFNDSFGGGDSQLRYLLKYLPDESFKDINLILSNADHDLIEKDKINVLWMHHFVNQKEAENLGSKDFVNKLDWIVYNSNWNFEKHVYQFKIPESKSTVIKNAI
;
A
#
# COMPACT_ATOMS: atom_id res chain seq x y z
N VAL A 1 8.56 19.37 7.52
CA VAL A 1 8.32 18.83 6.15
C VAL A 1 6.82 18.70 5.99
N LYS A 2 6.22 19.04 4.84
CA LYS A 2 4.79 18.77 4.59
C LYS A 2 4.62 17.27 4.34
N GLU A 3 3.71 16.62 5.05
CA GLU A 3 3.55 15.15 5.01
C GLU A 3 3.13 14.67 3.62
N LYS A 4 2.27 15.41 2.92
CA LYS A 4 1.91 15.11 1.51
C LYS A 4 3.14 15.10 0.60
N SER A 5 4.06 16.04 0.78
CA SER A 5 5.30 16.09 -0.01
C SER A 5 6.22 14.92 0.32
N ARG A 6 6.27 14.48 1.59
CA ARG A 6 7.02 13.29 1.99
C ARG A 6 6.48 12.03 1.30
N ILE A 7 5.16 11.82 1.36
CA ILE A 7 4.50 10.67 0.71
C ILE A 7 4.72 10.70 -0.81
N LEU A 8 4.55 11.86 -1.45
CA LEU A 8 4.75 11.99 -2.89
C LEU A 8 6.21 11.74 -3.29
N LYS A 9 7.18 12.27 -2.53
CA LYS A 9 8.61 12.01 -2.76
C LYS A 9 8.91 10.52 -2.65
N LYS A 10 8.40 9.83 -1.63
CA LYS A 10 8.59 8.39 -1.47
C LYS A 10 8.04 7.62 -2.67
N ALA A 11 6.83 7.92 -3.14
CA ALA A 11 6.23 7.25 -4.29
C ALA A 11 7.04 7.47 -5.59
N ASN A 12 7.61 8.66 -5.77
CA ASN A 12 8.45 8.99 -6.93
C ASN A 12 9.83 8.35 -6.88
N ASP A 13 10.42 8.25 -5.69
CA ASP A 13 11.77 7.74 -5.48
C ASP A 13 11.81 6.20 -5.29
N ASP A 14 10.65 5.52 -5.30
CA ASP A 14 10.55 4.08 -5.11
C ASP A 14 11.12 3.31 -6.33
N PRO A 15 12.31 2.68 -6.18
CA PRO A 15 13.00 2.03 -7.30
C PRO A 15 12.40 0.65 -7.62
N SER A 16 11.51 0.14 -6.77
CA SER A 16 10.91 -1.19 -6.93
C SER A 16 9.81 -1.22 -7.99
N ARG A 17 9.34 -0.04 -8.43
CA ARG A 17 8.23 0.11 -9.37
C ARG A 17 8.69 -0.11 -10.81
N ALA A 18 7.91 -0.88 -11.57
CA ALA A 18 8.14 -1.04 -13.00
C ALA A 18 7.94 0.26 -13.82
N VAL A 19 7.09 1.17 -13.32
CA VAL A 19 6.81 2.48 -13.94
C VAL A 19 6.90 3.56 -12.87
N ALA A 20 7.58 4.66 -13.21
CA ALA A 20 7.69 5.82 -12.34
C ALA A 20 6.30 6.34 -11.94
N PHE A 21 6.13 6.74 -10.68
CA PHE A 21 4.82 7.17 -10.18
C PHE A 21 4.21 8.30 -11.00
N ASN A 22 5.01 9.28 -11.45
CA ASN A 22 4.54 10.40 -12.26
C ASN A 22 3.96 9.97 -13.63
N ASP A 23 4.46 8.86 -14.18
CA ASP A 23 4.04 8.33 -15.48
C ASP A 23 2.98 7.22 -15.36
N SER A 24 2.64 6.82 -14.12
CA SER A 24 1.65 5.78 -13.84
C SER A 24 0.32 6.37 -13.37
N PHE A 25 -0.76 5.96 -14.05
CA PHE A 25 -2.14 6.41 -13.78
C PHE A 25 -3.09 5.24 -13.50
N GLY A 26 -2.55 4.11 -13.05
CA GLY A 26 -3.34 2.96 -12.60
C GLY A 26 -4.25 3.29 -11.40
N GLY A 27 -5.09 2.34 -11.00
CA GLY A 27 -6.07 2.53 -9.93
C GLY A 27 -5.45 3.00 -8.61
N GLY A 28 -4.41 2.33 -8.12
CA GLY A 28 -3.72 2.71 -6.88
C GLY A 28 -3.03 4.08 -6.95
N ASP A 29 -2.43 4.42 -8.08
CA ASP A 29 -1.74 5.69 -8.28
C ASP A 29 -2.70 6.88 -8.38
N SER A 30 -3.84 6.66 -9.04
CA SER A 30 -4.93 7.62 -9.09
C SER A 30 -5.56 7.84 -7.72
N GLN A 31 -5.76 6.76 -6.96
CA GLN A 31 -6.28 6.85 -5.59
C GLN A 31 -5.32 7.60 -4.65
N LEU A 32 -3.99 7.38 -4.74
CA LEU A 32 -3.02 8.18 -3.99
C LEU A 32 -3.14 9.67 -4.34
N ARG A 33 -3.24 10.02 -5.62
CA ARG A 33 -3.45 11.43 -6.03
C ARG A 33 -4.72 12.02 -5.43
N TYR A 34 -5.81 11.25 -5.36
CA TYR A 34 -7.04 11.69 -4.71
C TYR A 34 -6.90 11.86 -3.20
N LEU A 35 -6.20 10.96 -2.50
CA LEU A 35 -5.89 11.16 -1.07
C LEU A 35 -5.12 12.46 -0.87
N LEU A 36 -4.06 12.69 -1.66
CA LEU A 36 -3.25 13.91 -1.59
C LEU A 36 -4.06 15.17 -1.92
N LYS A 37 -5.04 15.07 -2.81
CA LYS A 37 -5.94 16.18 -3.18
C LYS A 37 -6.94 16.52 -2.08
N TYR A 38 -7.59 15.52 -1.49
CA TYR A 38 -8.77 15.73 -0.65
C TYR A 38 -8.53 15.65 0.86
N LEU A 39 -7.55 14.88 1.34
CA LEU A 39 -7.27 14.81 2.77
C LEU A 39 -6.37 15.97 3.22
N PRO A 40 -6.49 16.47 4.46
CA PRO A 40 -5.54 17.44 5.01
C PRO A 40 -4.14 16.81 5.19
N ASP A 41 -3.10 17.65 5.30
CA ASP A 41 -1.70 17.18 5.42
C ASP A 41 -1.48 16.33 6.67
N GLU A 42 -2.15 16.70 7.77
CA GLU A 42 -2.09 15.98 9.06
C GLU A 42 -2.58 14.53 8.99
N SER A 43 -3.44 14.18 8.02
CA SER A 43 -3.91 12.80 7.83
C SER A 43 -2.80 11.83 7.44
N PHE A 44 -1.68 12.34 6.95
CA PHE A 44 -0.51 11.54 6.55
C PHE A 44 0.57 11.50 7.64
N LYS A 45 0.34 12.15 8.78
CA LYS A 45 1.27 12.15 9.90
C LYS A 45 1.48 10.72 10.40
N ASP A 46 2.74 10.35 10.50
CA ASP A 46 3.19 9.02 10.97
C ASP A 46 2.77 7.83 10.11
N ILE A 47 2.20 8.08 8.92
CA ILE A 47 1.82 7.03 7.96
C ILE A 47 2.97 6.77 7.00
N ASN A 48 3.32 5.50 6.81
CA ASN A 48 4.07 5.03 5.65
C ASN A 48 3.10 4.30 4.72
N LEU A 49 2.79 4.91 3.58
CA LEU A 49 1.87 4.34 2.59
C LEU A 49 2.66 3.66 1.47
N ILE A 50 2.47 2.36 1.31
CA ILE A 50 3.17 1.51 0.34
C ILE A 50 2.17 1.09 -0.73
N LEU A 51 2.50 1.28 -2.01
CA LEU A 51 1.60 0.96 -3.12
C LEU A 51 1.93 -0.40 -3.73
N SER A 52 1.10 -1.39 -3.43
CA SER A 52 1.04 -2.71 -4.08
C SER A 52 2.33 -3.54 -4.16
N ASN A 53 3.40 -3.13 -3.47
CA ASN A 53 4.64 -3.88 -3.40
C ASN A 53 4.98 -4.28 -1.96
N ALA A 54 5.00 -5.57 -1.70
CA ALA A 54 5.37 -6.18 -0.43
C ALA A 54 6.90 -6.23 -0.26
N ASP A 55 7.61 -5.15 -0.53
CA ASP A 55 9.07 -5.11 -0.41
C ASP A 55 9.49 -4.72 1.03
N HIS A 56 10.46 -5.46 1.58
CA HIS A 56 11.05 -5.18 2.89
C HIS A 56 11.72 -3.81 2.95
N ASP A 57 12.28 -3.32 1.84
CA ASP A 57 12.97 -2.02 1.78
C ASP A 57 12.00 -0.83 1.86
N LEU A 58 10.69 -1.07 1.68
CA LEU A 58 9.66 -0.04 1.75
C LEU A 58 9.13 0.21 3.18
N ILE A 59 9.46 -0.66 4.13
CA ILE A 59 9.05 -0.59 5.54
C ILE A 59 9.80 0.54 6.27
N GLU A 60 9.06 1.33 7.04
CA GLU A 60 9.60 2.38 7.90
C GLU A 60 9.35 2.04 9.38
N LYS A 61 10.42 1.88 10.16
CA LYS A 61 10.36 1.36 11.54
C LYS A 61 9.52 2.20 12.50
N ASP A 62 9.56 3.52 12.35
CA ASP A 62 8.93 4.48 13.28
C ASP A 62 7.64 5.07 12.69
N LYS A 63 6.98 4.33 11.80
CA LYS A 63 5.76 4.73 11.10
C LYS A 63 4.74 3.60 11.08
N ILE A 64 3.48 3.96 10.93
CA ILE A 64 2.37 3.05 10.70
C ILE A 64 2.47 2.59 9.23
N ASN A 65 2.88 1.35 9.01
CA ASN A 65 3.08 0.76 7.70
C ASN A 65 1.74 0.27 7.13
N VAL A 66 1.25 0.99 6.11
CA VAL A 66 -0.01 0.68 5.41
C VAL A 66 0.32 0.21 3.99
N LEU A 67 0.08 -1.06 3.71
CA LEU A 67 0.19 -1.61 2.36
C LEU A 67 -1.16 -1.50 1.64
N TRP A 68 -1.21 -0.73 0.56
CA TRP A 68 -2.38 -0.63 -0.30
C TRP A 68 -2.25 -1.61 -1.47
N MET A 69 -2.85 -2.79 -1.33
CA MET A 69 -2.69 -3.90 -2.24
C MET A 69 -3.76 -3.91 -3.33
N HIS A 70 -3.36 -3.61 -4.56
CA HIS A 70 -4.18 -3.73 -5.76
C HIS A 70 -3.73 -4.87 -6.67
N HIS A 71 -2.47 -5.30 -6.55
CA HIS A 71 -1.95 -6.43 -7.30
C HIS A 71 -2.66 -7.73 -6.92
N PHE A 72 -2.61 -8.69 -7.85
CA PHE A 72 -3.18 -10.02 -7.61
C PHE A 72 -2.13 -10.93 -6.96
N VAL A 73 -2.59 -11.99 -6.29
CA VAL A 73 -1.76 -12.89 -5.48
C VAL A 73 -0.66 -13.63 -6.23
N ASN A 74 -0.70 -13.65 -7.56
CA ASN A 74 0.30 -14.30 -8.40
C ASN A 74 1.38 -13.35 -8.92
N GLN A 75 1.32 -12.07 -8.56
CA GLN A 75 2.34 -11.08 -8.92
C GLN A 75 3.52 -11.18 -7.95
N LYS A 76 4.73 -10.94 -8.46
CA LYS A 76 5.97 -11.05 -7.70
C LYS A 76 5.97 -10.11 -6.49
N GLU A 77 5.41 -8.93 -6.68
CA GLU A 77 5.23 -7.86 -5.72
C GLU A 77 4.34 -8.27 -4.53
N ALA A 78 3.57 -9.36 -4.64
CA ALA A 78 2.76 -9.89 -3.55
C ALA A 78 3.43 -11.05 -2.80
N GLU A 79 4.54 -11.61 -3.27
CA GLU A 79 5.12 -12.87 -2.76
C GLU A 79 5.44 -12.82 -1.27
N ASN A 80 6.01 -11.72 -0.79
CA ASN A 80 6.40 -11.56 0.62
C ASN A 80 5.20 -11.49 1.57
N LEU A 81 3.97 -11.35 1.09
CA LEU A 81 2.78 -11.54 1.92
C LEU A 81 2.64 -12.97 2.45
N GLY A 82 3.30 -13.96 1.83
CA GLY A 82 3.44 -15.31 2.38
C GLY A 82 4.39 -15.41 3.57
N SER A 83 5.18 -14.37 3.86
CA SER A 83 6.12 -14.33 4.99
C SER A 83 5.48 -13.72 6.23
N LYS A 84 5.45 -14.49 7.33
CA LYS A 84 5.01 -13.98 8.64
C LYS A 84 5.89 -12.82 9.13
N ASP A 85 7.19 -12.85 8.84
CA ASP A 85 8.10 -11.77 9.22
C ASP A 85 7.71 -10.44 8.55
N PHE A 86 7.40 -10.47 7.26
CA PHE A 86 6.96 -9.29 6.53
C PHE A 86 5.59 -8.80 7.01
N VAL A 87 4.60 -9.69 7.10
CA VAL A 87 3.23 -9.34 7.54
C VAL A 87 3.22 -8.79 8.97
N ASN A 88 4.15 -9.21 9.83
CA ASN A 88 4.28 -8.66 11.18
C ASN A 88 4.75 -7.20 11.18
N LYS A 89 5.53 -6.77 10.18
CA LYS A 89 6.01 -5.39 10.03
C LYS A 89 4.96 -4.42 9.46
N LEU A 90 3.88 -4.95 8.87
CA LEU A 90 2.75 -4.15 8.41
C LEU A 90 1.76 -3.91 9.56
N ASP A 91 1.23 -2.70 9.66
CA ASP A 91 0.15 -2.38 10.59
C ASP A 91 -1.22 -2.63 9.93
N TRP A 92 -1.33 -2.25 8.66
CA TRP A 92 -2.56 -2.39 7.88
C TRP A 92 -2.30 -2.85 6.45
N ILE A 93 -3.22 -3.65 5.93
CA ILE A 93 -3.31 -4.01 4.52
C ILE A 93 -4.69 -3.57 4.01
N VAL A 94 -4.68 -2.67 3.04
CA VAL A 94 -5.88 -2.10 2.43
C VAL A 94 -6.10 -2.75 1.08
N TYR A 95 -7.28 -3.33 0.89
CA TYR A 95 -7.71 -3.96 -0.36
C TYR A 95 -8.78 -3.13 -1.07
N ASN A 96 -8.75 -3.15 -2.40
CA ASN A 96 -9.70 -2.42 -3.25
C ASN A 96 -11.07 -3.12 -3.42
N SER A 97 -11.19 -4.38 -2.99
CA SER A 97 -12.41 -5.18 -3.12
C SER A 97 -12.38 -6.37 -2.17
N ASN A 98 -13.57 -6.86 -1.81
CA ASN A 98 -13.69 -8.08 -0.99
C ASN A 98 -13.08 -9.29 -1.70
N TRP A 99 -13.22 -9.37 -3.02
CA TRP A 99 -12.63 -10.43 -3.82
C TRP A 99 -11.10 -10.42 -3.76
N ASN A 100 -10.45 -9.26 -3.89
CA ASN A 100 -8.99 -9.19 -3.79
C ASN A 100 -8.52 -9.58 -2.37
N PHE A 101 -9.22 -9.12 -1.33
CA PHE A 101 -8.97 -9.53 0.06
C PHE A 101 -9.09 -11.04 0.26
N GLU A 102 -10.21 -11.66 -0.13
CA GLU A 102 -10.45 -13.09 0.00
C GLU A 102 -9.36 -13.93 -0.66
N LYS A 103 -8.87 -13.50 -1.82
CA LYS A 103 -7.80 -14.20 -2.54
C LYS A 103 -6.47 -14.14 -1.78
N HIS A 104 -6.13 -13.00 -1.20
CA HIS A 104 -4.92 -12.86 -0.37
C HIS A 104 -5.03 -13.65 0.94
N VAL A 105 -6.19 -13.64 1.61
CA VAL A 105 -6.44 -14.47 2.79
C VAL A 105 -6.31 -15.95 2.45
N TYR A 106 -6.91 -16.38 1.33
CA TYR A 106 -6.83 -17.77 0.90
C TYR A 106 -5.40 -18.21 0.62
N GLN A 107 -4.65 -17.43 -0.16
CA GLN A 107 -3.30 -17.77 -0.62
C GLN A 107 -2.25 -17.64 0.48
N PHE A 108 -2.21 -16.49 1.16
CA PHE A 108 -1.11 -16.13 2.06
C PHE A 108 -1.47 -16.22 3.54
N LYS A 109 -2.73 -16.54 3.87
CA LYS A 109 -3.22 -16.62 5.26
C LYS A 109 -3.04 -15.31 6.03
N ILE A 110 -3.30 -14.19 5.34
CA ILE A 110 -3.21 -12.85 5.93
C ILE A 110 -4.20 -12.70 7.09
N PRO A 111 -3.79 -12.12 8.23
CA PRO A 111 -4.69 -11.89 9.34
C PRO A 111 -5.76 -10.86 8.98
N GLU A 112 -7.02 -11.22 9.21
CA GLU A 112 -8.16 -10.33 9.01
C GLU A 112 -8.07 -9.09 9.93
N SER A 113 -7.48 -9.23 11.12
CA SER A 113 -7.29 -8.14 12.07
C SER A 113 -6.39 -7.00 11.57
N LYS A 114 -5.55 -7.24 10.56
CA LYS A 114 -4.73 -6.22 9.89
C LYS A 114 -5.31 -5.79 8.55
N SER A 115 -6.45 -6.34 8.13
CA SER A 115 -6.97 -6.17 6.78
C SER A 115 -8.19 -5.27 6.79
N THR A 116 -8.29 -4.40 5.79
CA THR A 116 -9.51 -3.61 5.54
C THR A 116 -9.79 -3.51 4.06
N VAL A 117 -11.08 -3.49 3.72
CA VAL A 117 -11.55 -3.32 2.33
C VAL A 117 -12.14 -1.93 2.22
N ILE A 118 -11.54 -1.09 1.38
CA ILE A 118 -12.15 0.17 1.02
C ILE A 118 -13.18 -0.05 -0.08
N LYS A 119 -14.30 0.65 0.00
CA LYS A 119 -15.23 0.71 -1.13
C LYS A 119 -14.53 1.46 -2.25
N ASN A 120 -14.51 0.88 -3.46
CA ASN A 120 -14.06 1.62 -4.63
C ASN A 120 -14.88 2.91 -4.74
N ALA A 121 -14.18 4.03 -4.61
CA ALA A 121 -14.73 5.36 -4.83
C ALA A 121 -14.74 5.59 -6.35
N ILE A 122 -15.87 5.29 -6.99
CA ILE A 122 -16.26 5.97 -8.23
C ILE A 122 -17.47 6.82 -7.86
#